data_AF-A0A368GS38-F1
#
_entry.id   AF-A0A368GS38-F1
#
_cell.length_a   1.000
_cell.length_b   1.000
_cell.length_c   1.000
_cell.angle_alpha   90.00
_cell.angle_beta   90.00
_cell.angle_gamma   90.00
#
_symmetry.space_group_name_H-M   'P 1'
#
loop_
_entity.id
_entity.type
_entity.pdbx_description
1 polymer ?
#
loop_
_entity_poly.entity_id
_entity_poly.type
_entity_poly.pdbx_seq_one_letter_code
_entity_poly.pdbx_strand_id
1 'polypeptide(L)'
;MEIVDTIQNLNEYWGPPAQNWFDYFVDAQKLAQLLSKPGSQETVGRLAIQFAEQAATTQKEGEMMMTKGFPNEDVQFAERKAACLILCAMACFAYVEWDIEYLIDKYNEILSVRLLIDNILGLCRSSETPSDVQFAEYLFARWAMAVDRRFRLPPPPAKQTVNNPLLVPDLHLTKHENIRKMVVDTRTWFPQVVSSLEKFIGEAKDLSVPGVNCFLSPFLEKGSMSLGVGIVGMNVLCMWAPRPIFNLSTTLLSGADIASACRFELLRFHFANGSMDIAQELLKQITLPTSTSPLVVIDKRELNGYYLALNVPSTMPPMPLTVREFLPDQKLLTDDSSPFRRSRMWRLRAVNRTSGQLQVAYRSENSAKDVLEGRATSVRQRLLEKVVQQRFIKSLQRQISSVRDVVIRRRIDALLIFLCATVSGMREELLRCGWDTPSRLRSLASQAPKTATPSLSAQIVKRTSLLIESLEGESFHPQRVGTVNGLLL
;
A
#
# COMPACT_ATOMS: atom_id res chain seq x y z
N MET A 1 -32.91 15.82 4.17
CA MET A 1 -31.68 16.65 4.24
C MET A 1 -30.47 15.73 4.07
N GLU A 2 -30.44 14.94 2.98
CA GLU A 2 -29.40 13.91 2.72
C GLU A 2 -28.87 13.94 1.27
N ILE A 3 -29.45 14.77 0.40
CA ILE A 3 -29.00 14.92 -1.00
C ILE A 3 -27.84 15.92 -1.12
N VAL A 4 -27.69 16.82 -0.15
CA VAL A 4 -26.64 17.85 -0.17
C VAL A 4 -25.26 17.26 0.17
N ASP A 5 -25.20 16.25 1.04
CA ASP A 5 -23.94 15.62 1.45
C ASP A 5 -23.37 14.69 0.38
N THR A 6 -24.20 14.12 -0.49
CA THR A 6 -23.72 13.33 -1.65
C THR A 6 -23.12 14.20 -2.75
N ILE A 7 -23.61 15.44 -2.89
CA ILE A 7 -23.08 16.42 -3.85
C ILE A 7 -21.77 17.04 -3.33
N GLN A 8 -21.57 17.16 -2.02
CA GLN A 8 -20.29 17.60 -1.46
C GLN A 8 -19.13 16.62 -1.75
N ASN A 9 -19.39 15.32 -1.81
CA ASN A 9 -18.40 14.32 -2.24
C ASN A 9 -18.07 14.34 -3.74
N LEU A 10 -18.93 14.93 -4.58
CA LEU A 10 -18.61 15.19 -5.99
C LEU A 10 -17.67 16.39 -6.13
N ASN A 11 -17.83 17.42 -5.30
CA ASN A 11 -16.98 18.62 -5.36
C ASN A 11 -15.52 18.39 -4.93
N GLU A 12 -15.21 17.33 -4.19
CA GLU A 12 -13.82 16.93 -3.92
C GLU A 12 -13.06 16.52 -5.20
N TYR A 13 -13.78 16.14 -6.27
CA TYR A 13 -13.21 15.82 -7.59
C TYR A 13 -13.19 16.99 -8.58
N TRP A 14 -13.81 18.13 -8.25
CA TRP A 14 -13.90 19.32 -9.12
C TRP A 14 -13.15 20.56 -8.60
N GLY A 15 -12.41 20.43 -7.50
CA GLY A 15 -11.37 21.40 -7.20
C GLY A 15 -10.33 21.38 -8.34
N PRO A 16 -9.76 22.54 -8.77
CA PRO A 16 -8.60 22.49 -9.65
C PRO A 16 -7.58 21.55 -9.00
N PRO A 17 -7.04 20.55 -9.73
CA PRO A 17 -6.09 19.63 -9.14
C PRO A 17 -5.01 20.46 -8.47
N ALA A 18 -4.65 20.10 -7.22
CA ALA A 18 -3.79 20.92 -6.37
C ALA A 18 -2.47 21.35 -7.06
N GLN A 19 -2.09 20.64 -8.15
CA GLN A 19 -1.23 21.08 -9.26
C GLN A 19 -1.77 20.49 -10.58
N ASN A 20 -1.94 21.33 -11.61
CA ASN A 20 -2.33 20.93 -12.96
C ASN A 20 -1.09 20.86 -13.86
N TRP A 21 -0.84 19.70 -14.49
CA TRP A 21 0.21 19.54 -15.51
C TRP A 21 0.19 20.66 -16.56
N PHE A 22 -1.00 21.16 -16.90
CA PHE A 22 -1.22 22.18 -17.91
C PHE A 22 -0.45 23.47 -17.61
N ASP A 23 -0.43 23.92 -16.35
CA ASP A 23 0.26 25.15 -15.97
C ASP A 23 1.77 25.06 -16.24
N TYR A 24 2.36 23.90 -15.95
CA TYR A 24 3.78 23.64 -16.14
C TYR A 24 4.12 23.32 -17.61
N PHE A 25 3.13 22.84 -18.37
CA PHE A 25 3.27 22.60 -19.79
C PHE A 25 3.29 23.89 -20.61
N VAL A 26 2.38 24.82 -20.26
CA VAL A 26 2.27 26.13 -20.93
C VAL A 26 3.38 27.06 -20.49
N ASP A 27 3.70 27.09 -19.19
CA ASP A 27 4.84 27.84 -18.66
C ASP A 27 6.05 26.92 -18.46
N ALA A 28 6.80 26.72 -19.53
CA ALA A 28 7.98 25.87 -19.52
C ALA A 28 9.08 26.39 -18.58
N GLN A 29 9.13 27.70 -18.31
CA GLN A 29 10.07 28.29 -17.35
C GLN A 29 9.70 27.92 -15.92
N LYS A 30 8.41 27.91 -15.59
CA LYS A 30 7.91 27.42 -14.29
C LYS A 30 8.27 25.95 -14.06
N LEU A 31 8.17 25.10 -15.09
CA LEU A 31 8.64 23.71 -15.01
C LEU A 31 10.15 23.62 -14.79
N ALA A 32 10.94 24.38 -15.57
CA ALA A 32 12.40 24.39 -15.42
C ALA A 32 12.84 24.84 -14.02
N GLN A 33 12.21 25.88 -13.47
CA GLN A 33 12.46 26.36 -12.11
C GLN A 33 12.12 25.30 -11.05
N LEU A 34 11.01 24.58 -11.23
CA LEU A 34 10.63 23.50 -10.33
C LEU A 34 11.67 22.37 -10.35
N LEU A 35 12.09 21.93 -11.52
CA LEU A 35 13.05 20.82 -11.69
C LEU A 35 14.49 21.20 -11.30
N SER A 36 14.80 22.49 -11.20
CA SER A 36 16.12 22.97 -10.72
C SER A 36 16.27 22.95 -9.20
N LYS A 37 15.17 22.90 -8.44
CA LYS A 37 15.17 22.99 -6.98
C LYS A 37 15.08 21.60 -6.35
N PRO A 38 16.03 21.19 -5.49
CA PRO A 38 15.91 19.93 -4.77
C PRO A 38 14.73 19.96 -3.78
N GLY A 39 14.20 18.78 -3.44
CA GLY A 39 13.16 18.61 -2.42
C GLY A 39 11.70 18.63 -2.93
N SER A 40 11.46 18.89 -4.22
CA SER A 40 10.12 18.86 -4.82
C SER A 40 9.67 17.48 -5.35
N GLN A 41 10.23 16.38 -4.83
CA GLN A 41 10.02 15.01 -5.34
C GLN A 41 8.54 14.60 -5.42
N GLU A 42 7.72 14.97 -4.43
CA GLU A 42 6.30 14.63 -4.44
C GLU A 42 5.53 15.37 -5.54
N THR A 43 5.74 16.68 -5.68
CA THR A 43 5.11 17.44 -6.77
C THR A 43 5.58 16.95 -8.14
N VAL A 44 6.88 16.75 -8.31
CA VAL A 44 7.46 16.34 -9.59
C VAL A 44 7.07 14.91 -9.95
N GLY A 45 7.02 13.99 -8.97
CA GLY A 45 6.55 12.63 -9.20
C GLY A 45 5.09 12.57 -9.66
N ARG A 46 4.21 13.41 -9.09
CA ARG A 46 2.82 13.53 -9.55
C ARG A 46 2.74 14.10 -10.98
N LEU A 47 3.55 15.10 -11.30
CA LEU A 47 3.62 15.66 -12.65
C LEU A 47 4.10 14.63 -13.69
N ALA A 48 5.07 13.77 -13.35
CA ALA A 48 5.52 12.71 -14.24
C ALA A 48 4.35 11.80 -14.69
N ILE A 49 3.49 11.42 -13.74
CA ILE A 49 2.30 10.60 -13.98
C ILE A 49 1.29 11.34 -14.86
N GLN A 50 0.94 12.59 -14.51
CA GLN A 50 -0.02 13.38 -15.27
C GLN A 50 0.44 13.63 -16.72
N PHE A 51 1.72 13.95 -16.93
CA PHE A 51 2.27 14.14 -18.27
C PHE A 51 2.24 12.84 -19.09
N ALA A 52 2.55 11.70 -18.48
CA ALA A 52 2.50 10.40 -19.16
C ALA A 52 1.07 10.01 -19.58
N GLU A 53 0.09 10.22 -18.71
CA GLU A 53 -1.33 9.96 -19.02
C GLU A 53 -1.85 10.89 -20.12
N GLN A 54 -1.50 12.17 -20.06
CA GLN A 54 -1.88 13.14 -21.07
C GLN A 54 -1.21 12.85 -22.42
N ALA A 55 0.05 12.41 -22.41
CA ALA A 55 0.76 11.97 -23.61
C ALA A 55 0.04 10.79 -24.27
N ALA A 56 -0.28 9.74 -23.50
CA ALA A 56 -0.98 8.56 -24.01
C ALA A 56 -2.37 8.89 -24.55
N THR A 57 -3.09 9.83 -23.92
CA THR A 57 -4.38 10.31 -24.41
C THR A 57 -4.24 11.06 -25.73
N THR A 58 -3.24 11.94 -25.82
CA THR A 58 -2.95 12.71 -27.05
C THR A 58 -2.51 11.80 -28.20
N GLN A 59 -1.75 10.73 -27.92
CA GLN A 59 -1.39 9.72 -28.93
C GLN A 59 -2.62 9.00 -29.49
N LYS A 60 -3.53 8.55 -28.62
CA LYS A 60 -4.80 7.92 -29.03
C LYS A 60 -5.69 8.86 -29.83
N GLU A 61 -5.73 10.14 -29.45
CA GLU A 61 -6.41 11.17 -30.24
C GLU A 61 -5.81 11.28 -31.65
N GLY A 62 -4.48 11.31 -31.76
CA GLY A 62 -3.77 11.32 -33.06
C GLY A 62 -4.07 10.08 -33.91
N GLU A 63 -4.05 8.88 -33.32
CA GLU A 63 -4.43 7.63 -33.99
C GLU A 63 -5.87 7.64 -34.51
N MET A 64 -6.79 8.20 -33.71
CA MET A 64 -8.18 8.36 -34.11
C MET A 64 -8.33 9.38 -35.26
N MET A 65 -7.57 10.49 -35.22
CA MET A 65 -7.56 11.50 -36.29
C MET A 65 -7.08 10.90 -37.62
N MET A 66 -6.01 10.08 -37.59
CA MET A 66 -5.55 9.33 -38.76
C MET A 66 -6.64 8.41 -39.30
N THR A 67 -7.29 7.63 -38.43
CA THR A 67 -8.34 6.69 -38.82
C THR A 67 -9.56 7.38 -39.43
N LYS A 68 -9.87 8.60 -38.97
CA LYS A 68 -11.00 9.41 -39.45
C LYS A 68 -10.66 10.32 -40.63
N GLY A 69 -9.43 10.29 -41.14
CA GLY A 69 -9.01 11.05 -42.32
C GLY A 69 -8.88 12.56 -42.09
N PHE A 70 -8.47 12.97 -40.90
CA PHE A 70 -8.19 14.39 -40.61
C PHE A 70 -7.00 14.92 -41.44
N PRO A 71 -6.89 16.24 -41.62
CA PRO A 71 -5.72 16.86 -42.25
C PRO A 71 -4.41 16.43 -41.59
N ASN A 72 -3.38 16.24 -42.41
CA ASN A 72 -2.06 15.81 -41.95
C ASN A 72 -1.45 16.81 -40.94
N GLU A 73 -1.78 18.10 -41.04
CA GLU A 73 -1.32 19.14 -40.11
C GLU A 73 -1.83 18.90 -38.68
N ASP A 74 -3.09 18.48 -38.52
CA ASP A 74 -3.72 18.19 -37.23
C ASP A 74 -3.11 16.94 -36.60
N VAL A 75 -2.87 15.90 -37.40
CA VAL A 75 -2.19 14.67 -36.96
C VAL A 75 -0.78 15.00 -36.48
N GLN A 76 -0.01 15.74 -37.28
CA GLN A 76 1.34 16.17 -36.90
C GLN A 76 1.35 17.08 -35.67
N PHE A 77 0.31 17.88 -35.45
CA PHE A 77 0.17 18.67 -34.24
C PHE A 77 -0.03 17.77 -33.01
N ALA A 78 -0.92 16.78 -33.09
CA ALA A 78 -1.14 15.82 -32.01
C ALA A 78 0.14 15.03 -31.66
N GLU A 79 0.88 14.56 -32.68
CA GLU A 79 2.17 13.88 -32.49
C GLU A 79 3.21 14.75 -31.80
N ARG A 80 3.34 16.01 -32.23
CA ARG A 80 4.28 16.98 -31.63
C ARG A 80 3.92 17.30 -30.17
N LYS A 81 2.62 17.50 -29.89
CA LYS A 81 2.13 17.71 -28.53
C LYS A 81 2.41 16.51 -27.64
N ALA A 82 2.16 15.29 -28.13
CA ALA A 82 2.48 14.06 -27.41
C ALA A 82 3.98 13.94 -27.11
N ALA A 83 4.85 14.22 -28.09
CA ALA A 83 6.30 14.20 -27.89
C ALA A 83 6.75 15.22 -26.81
N CYS A 84 6.19 16.44 -26.81
CA CYS A 84 6.48 17.43 -25.78
C CYS A 84 6.06 16.95 -24.37
N LEU A 85 4.89 16.34 -24.26
CA LEU A 85 4.39 15.78 -23.00
C LEU A 85 5.28 14.63 -22.50
N ILE A 86 5.75 13.76 -23.41
CA ILE A 86 6.69 12.69 -23.08
C ILE A 86 8.01 13.26 -22.55
N LEU A 87 8.57 14.29 -23.19
CA LEU A 87 9.79 14.94 -22.70
C LEU A 87 9.60 15.54 -21.29
N CYS A 88 8.45 16.17 -21.03
CA CYS A 88 8.11 16.66 -19.69
C CYS A 88 8.02 15.51 -18.68
N ALA A 89 7.37 14.40 -19.06
CA ALA A 89 7.24 13.22 -18.22
C ALA A 89 8.61 12.61 -17.88
N MET A 90 9.48 12.45 -18.87
CA MET A 90 10.83 11.90 -18.69
C MET A 90 11.73 12.83 -17.88
N ALA A 91 11.64 14.15 -18.07
CA ALA A 91 12.36 15.13 -17.25
C ALA A 91 11.95 15.01 -15.77
N CYS A 92 10.65 14.87 -15.49
CA CYS A 92 10.15 14.65 -14.13
C CYS A 92 10.57 13.29 -13.57
N PHE A 93 10.57 12.23 -14.40
CA PHE A 93 10.97 10.90 -13.96
C PHE A 93 12.48 10.82 -13.64
N ALA A 94 13.31 11.47 -14.45
CA ALA A 94 14.74 11.61 -14.19
C ALA A 94 15.02 12.42 -12.91
N TYR A 95 14.20 13.43 -12.61
CA TYR A 95 14.32 14.23 -11.37
C TYR A 95 14.05 13.39 -10.11
N VAL A 96 13.11 12.43 -10.17
CA VAL A 96 12.90 11.45 -9.09
C VAL A 96 13.84 10.24 -9.20
N GLU A 97 14.98 10.42 -9.87
CA GLU A 97 16.07 9.44 -9.98
C GLU A 97 15.65 8.09 -10.59
N TRP A 98 14.63 8.08 -11.45
CA TRP A 98 14.09 6.85 -12.06
C TRP A 98 13.54 5.84 -11.04
N ASP A 99 13.10 6.31 -9.86
CA ASP A 99 12.56 5.44 -8.81
C ASP A 99 11.14 4.93 -9.14
N ILE A 100 11.09 3.76 -9.78
CA ILE A 100 9.86 3.04 -10.15
C ILE A 100 9.03 2.73 -8.90
N GLU A 101 9.66 2.25 -7.82
CA GLU A 101 8.96 1.78 -6.64
C GLU A 101 8.32 2.94 -5.88
N TYR A 102 9.03 4.08 -5.78
CA TYR A 102 8.49 5.31 -5.22
C TYR A 102 7.22 5.77 -5.96
N LEU A 103 7.23 5.79 -7.30
CA LEU A 103 6.05 6.22 -8.07
C LEU A 103 4.87 5.26 -7.88
N ILE A 104 5.12 3.95 -7.87
CA ILE A 104 4.06 2.95 -7.66
C ILE A 104 3.48 3.08 -6.24
N ASP A 105 4.32 3.13 -5.21
CA ASP A 105 3.87 3.13 -3.81
C ASP A 105 3.20 4.43 -3.38
N LYS A 106 3.73 5.57 -3.85
CA LYS A 106 3.21 6.88 -3.46
C LYS A 106 1.87 7.20 -4.13
N TYR A 107 1.69 6.82 -5.40
CA TYR A 107 0.51 7.20 -6.19
C TYR A 107 -0.46 6.05 -6.47
N ASN A 108 -0.05 4.79 -6.27
CA ASN A 108 -0.85 3.61 -6.64
C ASN A 108 -1.27 3.60 -8.13
N GLU A 109 -0.38 4.10 -8.99
CA GLU A 109 -0.60 4.26 -10.44
C GLU A 109 0.39 3.44 -11.28
N ILE A 110 0.35 2.11 -11.12
CA ILE A 110 1.25 1.21 -11.85
C ILE A 110 1.07 1.25 -13.38
N LEU A 111 -0.15 1.51 -13.86
CA LEU A 111 -0.43 1.62 -15.30
C LEU A 111 0.25 2.86 -15.90
N SER A 112 0.29 3.96 -15.16
CA SER A 112 0.93 5.19 -15.62
C SER A 112 2.45 5.09 -15.54
N VAL A 113 2.98 4.34 -14.56
CA VAL A 113 4.40 3.97 -14.53
C VAL A 113 4.76 3.08 -15.72
N ARG A 114 3.90 2.13 -16.13
CA ARG A 114 4.11 1.37 -17.38
C ARG A 114 4.24 2.30 -18.58
N LEU A 115 3.40 3.33 -18.70
CA LEU A 115 3.50 4.31 -19.80
C LEU A 115 4.86 5.01 -19.82
N LEU A 116 5.41 5.36 -18.65
CA LEU A 116 6.76 5.95 -18.57
C LEU A 116 7.82 4.99 -19.11
N ILE A 117 7.74 3.71 -18.72
CA ILE A 117 8.68 2.65 -19.14
C ILE A 117 8.59 2.36 -20.64
N ASP A 118 7.38 2.25 -21.18
CA ASP A 118 7.16 2.00 -22.61
C ASP A 118 7.68 3.18 -23.46
N ASN A 119 7.47 4.42 -22.99
CA ASN A 119 7.94 5.62 -23.69
C ASN A 119 9.48 5.73 -23.68
N ILE A 120 10.16 5.54 -22.54
CA ILE A 120 11.62 5.61 -22.51
C ILE A 120 12.26 4.49 -23.34
N LEU A 121 11.66 3.29 -23.33
CA LEU A 121 12.10 2.19 -24.18
C LEU A 121 11.98 2.53 -25.67
N GLY A 122 10.86 3.13 -26.08
CA GLY A 122 10.67 3.62 -27.45
C GLY A 122 11.68 4.69 -27.84
N LEU A 123 11.91 5.68 -26.97
CA LEU A 123 12.88 6.76 -27.19
C LEU A 123 14.30 6.23 -27.35
N CYS A 124 14.76 5.38 -26.43
CA CYS A 124 16.12 4.84 -26.47
C CYS A 124 16.36 3.89 -27.65
N ARG A 125 15.36 3.08 -28.04
CA ARG A 125 15.47 2.21 -29.23
C ARG A 125 15.57 2.99 -30.53
N SER A 126 15.06 4.22 -30.56
CA SER A 126 15.21 5.14 -31.69
C SER A 126 16.53 5.90 -31.69
N SER A 127 17.35 5.73 -30.64
CA SER A 127 18.67 6.34 -30.51
C SER A 127 19.71 5.53 -31.27
N GLU A 128 20.69 6.21 -31.87
CA GLU A 128 21.81 5.57 -32.57
C GLU A 128 22.90 5.08 -31.60
N THR A 129 22.83 5.50 -30.33
CA THR A 129 23.81 5.21 -29.29
C THR A 129 23.45 3.95 -28.49
N PRO A 130 24.29 2.89 -28.54
CA PRO A 130 24.00 1.62 -27.85
C PRO A 130 23.85 1.72 -26.33
N SER A 131 24.51 2.70 -25.70
CA SER A 131 24.42 2.96 -24.25
C SER A 131 23.01 3.32 -23.79
N ASP A 132 22.24 4.02 -24.64
CA ASP A 132 20.90 4.48 -24.29
C ASP A 132 19.92 3.31 -24.29
N VAL A 133 20.11 2.39 -25.24
CA VAL A 133 19.37 1.13 -25.31
C VAL A 133 19.64 0.28 -24.07
N GLN A 134 20.90 0.18 -23.63
CA GLN A 134 21.26 -0.54 -22.42
C GLN A 134 20.57 0.02 -21.18
N PHE A 135 20.48 1.36 -21.05
CA PHE A 135 19.76 1.98 -19.93
C PHE A 135 18.28 1.63 -19.94
N ALA A 136 17.62 1.71 -21.10
CA ALA A 136 16.22 1.37 -21.21
C ALA A 136 15.95 -0.13 -20.97
N GLU A 137 16.82 -1.03 -21.45
CA GLU A 137 16.74 -2.46 -21.18
C GLU A 137 16.88 -2.76 -19.68
N TYR A 138 17.84 -2.11 -19.01
CA TYR A 138 18.03 -2.23 -17.56
C TYR A 138 16.80 -1.76 -16.78
N LEU A 139 16.27 -0.58 -17.13
CA LEU A 139 15.10 -0.02 -16.47
C LEU A 139 13.83 -0.86 -16.71
N PHE A 140 13.66 -1.40 -17.91
CA PHE A 140 12.57 -2.33 -18.24
C PHE A 140 12.68 -3.63 -17.43
N ALA A 141 13.89 -4.21 -17.32
CA ALA A 141 14.12 -5.42 -16.52
C ALA A 141 13.76 -5.20 -15.04
N ARG A 142 14.16 -4.05 -14.48
CA ARG A 142 13.80 -3.61 -13.13
C ARG A 142 12.29 -3.46 -12.96
N TRP A 143 11.60 -2.81 -13.90
CA TRP A 143 10.14 -2.71 -13.89
C TRP A 143 9.45 -4.07 -13.93
N ALA A 144 9.89 -4.97 -14.80
CA ALA A 144 9.31 -6.30 -14.93
C ALA A 144 9.46 -7.12 -13.63
N MET A 145 10.62 -7.03 -12.98
CA MET A 145 10.86 -7.65 -11.67
C MET A 145 10.00 -7.02 -10.57
N ALA A 146 9.81 -5.70 -10.58
CA ALA A 146 8.88 -5.01 -9.67
C ALA A 146 7.43 -5.51 -9.83
N VAL A 147 6.98 -5.71 -11.07
CA VAL A 147 5.65 -6.28 -11.37
C VAL A 147 5.55 -7.72 -10.85
N ASP A 148 6.57 -8.56 -11.06
CA ASP A 148 6.58 -9.93 -10.52
C ASP A 148 6.37 -9.90 -9.00
N ARG A 149 7.20 -9.16 -8.27
CA ARG A 149 7.15 -9.11 -6.80
C ARG A 149 5.78 -8.67 -6.27
N ARG A 150 5.14 -7.70 -6.92
CA ARG A 150 3.86 -7.13 -6.48
C ARG A 150 2.66 -8.02 -6.81
N PHE A 151 2.68 -8.72 -7.94
CA PHE A 151 1.52 -9.50 -8.44
C PHE A 151 1.76 -11.01 -8.48
N ARG A 152 2.81 -11.48 -7.83
CA ARG A 152 3.08 -12.91 -7.62
C ARG A 152 1.91 -13.59 -6.94
N LEU A 153 1.40 -12.97 -5.87
CA LEU A 153 0.11 -13.31 -5.30
C LEU A 153 -0.95 -12.44 -5.99
N PRO A 154 -1.94 -13.02 -6.66
CA PRO A 154 -2.97 -12.24 -7.32
C PRO A 154 -3.75 -11.42 -6.28
N PRO A 155 -4.03 -10.13 -6.54
CA PRO A 155 -4.88 -9.34 -5.66
C PRO A 155 -6.28 -9.94 -5.61
N PRO A 156 -7.02 -9.74 -4.51
CA PRO A 156 -8.41 -10.20 -4.42
C PRO A 156 -9.23 -9.59 -5.57
N PRO A 157 -10.17 -10.34 -6.15
CA PRO A 157 -10.96 -9.86 -7.28
C PRO A 157 -11.71 -8.58 -6.90
N ALA A 158 -11.63 -7.58 -7.78
CA ALA A 158 -12.40 -6.35 -7.62
C ALA A 158 -13.90 -6.66 -7.60
N LYS A 159 -14.62 -6.10 -6.62
CA LYS A 159 -16.07 -6.28 -6.48
C LYS A 159 -16.79 -5.22 -7.31
N GLN A 160 -17.90 -5.63 -7.95
CA GLN A 160 -18.76 -4.68 -8.65
C GLN A 160 -19.33 -3.65 -7.68
N THR A 161 -19.36 -2.39 -8.09
CA THR A 161 -20.06 -1.34 -7.36
C THR A 161 -21.57 -1.65 -7.39
N VAL A 162 -22.15 -1.94 -6.22
CA VAL A 162 -23.52 -2.49 -6.08
C VAL A 162 -24.62 -1.50 -6.51
N ASN A 163 -24.31 -0.21 -6.60
CA ASN A 163 -25.24 0.83 -7.08
C ASN A 163 -24.65 1.56 -8.29
N ASN A 164 -25.02 1.11 -9.49
CA ASN A 164 -24.70 1.81 -10.75
C ASN A 164 -25.98 2.15 -11.53
N PRO A 165 -26.80 3.10 -11.03
CA PRO A 165 -28.08 3.44 -11.67
C PRO A 165 -27.92 4.07 -13.06
N LEU A 166 -26.70 4.49 -13.43
CA LEU A 166 -26.38 5.14 -14.71
C LEU A 166 -25.74 4.19 -15.74
N LEU A 167 -25.57 2.89 -15.42
CA LEU A 167 -24.88 1.91 -16.29
C LEU A 167 -23.49 2.35 -16.75
N VAL A 168 -22.82 3.21 -15.97
CA VAL A 168 -21.49 3.73 -16.32
C VAL A 168 -20.45 2.63 -16.09
N PRO A 169 -19.50 2.38 -17.00
CA PRO A 169 -18.43 1.40 -16.77
C PRO A 169 -17.73 1.67 -15.44
N ASP A 170 -17.64 0.63 -14.60
CA ASP A 170 -16.95 0.74 -13.32
C ASP A 170 -15.45 0.92 -13.57
N LEU A 171 -14.95 2.12 -13.31
CA LEU A 171 -13.56 2.51 -13.54
C LEU A 171 -12.60 1.68 -12.69
N HIS A 172 -13.01 1.24 -11.50
CA HIS A 172 -12.18 0.40 -10.63
C HIS A 172 -12.07 -1.02 -11.18
N LEU A 173 -13.17 -1.60 -11.69
CA LEU A 173 -13.12 -2.89 -12.38
C LEU A 173 -12.27 -2.81 -13.64
N THR A 174 -12.43 -1.73 -14.42
CA THR A 174 -11.65 -1.50 -15.64
C THR A 174 -10.16 -1.37 -15.34
N LYS A 175 -9.79 -0.59 -14.32
CA LYS A 175 -8.40 -0.46 -13.86
C LYS A 175 -7.84 -1.81 -13.39
N HIS A 176 -8.60 -2.56 -12.59
CA HIS A 176 -8.19 -3.89 -12.13
C HIS A 176 -7.94 -4.86 -13.29
N GLU A 177 -8.83 -4.89 -14.29
CA GLU A 177 -8.68 -5.74 -15.46
C GLU A 177 -7.48 -5.33 -16.33
N ASN A 178 -7.23 -4.02 -16.49
CA ASN A 178 -6.06 -3.52 -17.20
C ASN A 178 -4.75 -3.88 -16.49
N ILE A 179 -4.72 -3.82 -15.15
CA ILE A 179 -3.58 -4.29 -14.35
C ILE A 179 -3.37 -5.79 -14.56
N ARG A 180 -4.44 -6.59 -14.53
CA ARG A 180 -4.36 -8.04 -14.77
C ARG A 180 -3.77 -8.34 -16.15
N LYS A 181 -4.24 -7.68 -17.20
CA LYS A 181 -3.70 -7.80 -18.56
C LYS A 181 -2.23 -7.42 -18.61
N MET A 182 -1.87 -6.26 -18.05
CA MET A 182 -0.47 -5.83 -17.97
C MET A 182 0.42 -6.87 -17.29
N VAL A 183 0.00 -7.46 -16.16
CA VAL A 183 0.79 -8.46 -15.44
C VAL A 183 1.01 -9.69 -16.33
N VAL A 184 -0.02 -10.17 -17.02
CA VAL A 184 0.08 -11.29 -17.96
C VAL A 184 1.04 -10.94 -19.09
N ASP A 185 0.89 -9.77 -19.72
CA ASP A 185 1.78 -9.30 -20.79
C ASP A 185 3.23 -9.26 -20.31
N THR A 186 3.47 -8.67 -19.13
CA THR A 186 4.82 -8.52 -18.54
C THR A 186 5.49 -9.89 -18.32
N ARG A 187 4.73 -10.89 -17.85
CA ARG A 187 5.24 -12.25 -17.64
C ARG A 187 5.76 -12.91 -18.90
N THR A 188 5.22 -12.56 -20.07
CA THR A 188 5.71 -13.09 -21.35
C THR A 188 7.15 -12.68 -21.67
N TRP A 189 7.63 -11.60 -21.05
CA TRP A 189 8.99 -11.06 -21.23
C TRP A 189 10.00 -11.61 -20.22
N PHE A 190 9.60 -12.40 -19.22
CA PHE A 190 10.50 -12.85 -18.16
C PHE A 190 11.72 -13.64 -18.65
N PRO A 191 11.64 -14.54 -19.65
CA PRO A 191 12.83 -15.20 -20.18
C PRO A 191 13.88 -14.20 -20.70
N GLN A 192 13.43 -13.17 -21.43
CA GLN A 192 14.31 -12.12 -21.95
C GLN A 192 14.84 -11.22 -20.83
N VAL A 193 14.01 -10.90 -19.84
CA VAL A 193 14.40 -10.08 -18.68
C VAL A 193 15.48 -10.79 -17.86
N VAL A 194 15.31 -12.08 -17.55
CA VAL A 194 16.31 -12.87 -16.83
C VAL A 194 17.62 -12.91 -17.60
N SER A 195 17.57 -13.22 -18.90
CA SER A 195 18.76 -13.22 -19.76
C SER A 195 19.46 -11.85 -19.80
N SER A 196 18.69 -10.75 -19.81
CA SER A 196 19.24 -9.40 -19.77
C SER A 196 19.95 -9.10 -18.45
N LEU A 197 19.36 -9.48 -17.32
CA LEU A 197 20.00 -9.31 -16.00
C LEU A 197 21.28 -10.15 -15.88
N GLU A 198 21.28 -11.39 -16.38
CA GLU A 198 22.47 -12.25 -16.44
C GLU A 198 23.57 -11.61 -17.30
N LYS A 199 23.21 -11.00 -18.44
CA LYS A 199 24.14 -10.24 -19.28
C LYS A 199 24.75 -9.06 -18.53
N PHE A 200 23.95 -8.27 -17.79
CA PHE A 200 24.47 -7.17 -16.97
C PHE A 200 25.43 -7.66 -15.88
N ILE A 201 25.18 -8.83 -15.30
CA ILE A 201 26.09 -9.46 -14.33
C ILE A 201 27.40 -9.89 -14.98
N GLY A 202 27.33 -10.52 -16.16
CA GLY A 202 28.50 -11.07 -16.86
C GLY A 202 29.39 -10.00 -17.49
N GLU A 203 28.81 -8.95 -18.07
CA GLU A 203 29.57 -7.87 -18.69
C GLU A 203 30.07 -6.83 -17.68
N ALA A 204 29.29 -6.58 -16.60
CA ALA A 204 29.61 -5.61 -15.55
C ALA A 204 30.11 -4.25 -16.09
N LYS A 205 29.46 -3.75 -17.14
CA LYS A 205 29.76 -2.44 -17.73
C LYS A 205 29.07 -1.33 -16.96
N ASP A 206 29.72 -0.17 -16.94
CA ASP A 206 29.12 1.05 -16.40
C ASP A 206 27.90 1.47 -17.23
N LEU A 207 26.88 1.98 -16.55
CA LEU A 207 25.64 2.42 -17.17
C LEU A 207 25.51 3.93 -17.13
N SER A 208 25.30 4.52 -18.31
CA SER A 208 24.99 5.94 -18.45
C SER A 208 23.50 6.17 -18.21
N VAL A 209 23.18 6.83 -17.10
CA VAL A 209 21.81 7.19 -16.72
C VAL A 209 21.52 8.61 -17.18
N PRO A 210 20.53 8.84 -18.07
CA PRO A 210 20.18 10.18 -18.51
C PRO A 210 19.54 10.99 -17.39
N GLY A 211 19.98 12.24 -17.26
CA GLY A 211 19.48 13.22 -16.31
C GLY A 211 18.37 14.09 -16.89
N VAL A 212 17.87 15.00 -16.05
CA VAL A 212 16.73 15.89 -16.36
C VAL A 212 16.94 16.67 -17.66
N ASN A 213 18.15 17.20 -17.89
CA ASN A 213 18.41 18.10 -19.03
C ASN A 213 18.40 17.37 -20.38
N CYS A 214 18.59 16.04 -20.40
CA CYS A 214 18.44 15.26 -21.63
C CYS A 214 17.04 15.36 -22.23
N PHE A 215 16.03 15.70 -21.42
CA PHE A 215 14.63 15.81 -21.83
C PHE A 215 14.10 17.24 -21.71
N LEU A 216 14.49 17.96 -20.66
CA LEU A 216 14.04 19.32 -20.41
C LEU A 216 14.58 20.31 -21.45
N SER A 217 15.86 20.23 -21.83
CA SER A 217 16.45 21.19 -22.78
C SER A 217 15.80 21.11 -24.17
N PRO A 218 15.59 19.91 -24.77
CA PRO A 218 14.85 19.80 -26.04
C PRO A 218 13.41 20.29 -25.95
N PHE A 219 12.74 20.12 -24.80
CA PHE A 219 11.41 20.67 -24.57
C PHE A 219 11.41 22.20 -24.50
N LEU A 220 12.38 22.82 -23.81
CA LEU A 220 12.47 24.28 -23.73
C LEU A 220 12.76 24.92 -25.09
N GLU A 221 13.63 24.30 -25.89
CA GLU A 221 14.01 24.79 -27.20
C GLU A 221 12.86 24.67 -28.21
N LYS A 222 12.20 23.50 -28.26
CA LYS A 222 11.27 23.15 -29.35
C LYS A 222 9.81 23.09 -28.93
N GLY A 223 9.52 22.97 -27.63
CA GLY A 223 8.17 22.86 -27.09
C GLY A 223 7.37 24.15 -27.25
N SER A 224 7.99 25.30 -26.96
CA SER A 224 7.37 26.62 -27.17
C SER A 224 6.99 26.86 -28.64
N MET A 225 7.86 26.47 -29.57
CA MET A 225 7.59 26.55 -31.02
C MET A 225 6.54 25.54 -31.50
N SER A 226 6.53 24.33 -30.93
CA SER A 226 5.57 23.27 -31.31
C SER A 226 4.16 23.53 -30.78
N LEU A 227 4.03 24.26 -29.66
CA LEU A 227 2.76 24.58 -29.01
C LEU A 227 2.21 25.97 -29.38
N GLY A 228 3.08 26.89 -29.83
CA GLY A 228 2.69 28.24 -30.25
C GLY A 228 1.71 28.29 -31.44
N VAL A 229 1.62 27.20 -32.22
CA VAL A 229 0.69 27.06 -33.35
C VAL A 229 -0.78 27.12 -32.90
N GLY A 230 -1.10 26.58 -31.71
CA GLY A 230 -2.48 26.60 -31.18
C GLY A 230 -2.89 27.90 -30.49
N ILE A 231 -1.93 28.81 -30.21
CA ILE A 231 -2.16 30.03 -29.42
C ILE A 231 -1.96 31.30 -30.26
N VAL A 232 -1.05 31.31 -31.23
CA VAL A 232 -0.60 32.52 -31.95
C VAL A 232 -0.92 32.49 -33.46
N GLY A 233 -1.41 31.37 -34.00
CA GLY A 233 -1.87 31.28 -35.39
C GLY A 233 -0.79 31.48 -36.46
N MET A 234 0.49 31.50 -36.10
CA MET A 234 1.59 31.53 -37.07
C MET A 234 2.16 30.12 -37.24
N ASN A 235 2.05 29.61 -38.48
CA ASN A 235 2.61 28.37 -38.98
C ASN A 235 4.15 28.42 -39.04
N VAL A 236 4.83 28.53 -37.91
CA VAL A 236 6.24 28.13 -37.83
C VAL A 236 6.24 26.64 -37.53
N LEU A 237 6.02 25.86 -38.58
CA LEU A 237 6.08 24.41 -38.55
C LEU A 237 7.48 24.01 -38.05
N CYS A 238 7.59 23.65 -36.78
CA CYS A 238 8.69 22.83 -36.32
C CYS A 238 8.58 21.53 -37.12
N MET A 239 9.47 21.32 -38.09
CA MET A 239 9.39 20.25 -39.11
C MET A 239 9.39 18.84 -38.50
N TRP A 240 9.78 18.70 -37.22
CA TRP A 240 9.99 17.41 -36.56
C TRP A 240 9.57 17.46 -35.09
N ALA A 241 9.02 16.36 -34.58
CA ALA A 241 8.78 16.19 -33.15
C ALA A 241 10.09 16.28 -32.35
N PRO A 242 10.10 16.95 -31.18
CA PRO A 242 11.30 17.07 -30.38
C PRO A 242 11.74 15.70 -29.86
N ARG A 243 13.06 15.50 -29.78
CA ARG A 243 13.70 14.25 -29.33
C ARG A 243 14.64 14.52 -28.16
N PRO A 244 14.83 13.55 -27.25
CA PRO A 244 15.80 13.67 -26.19
C PRO A 244 17.22 13.79 -26.74
N ILE A 245 18.09 14.46 -25.98
CA ILE A 245 19.51 14.56 -26.26
C ILE A 245 20.25 13.91 -25.09
N PHE A 246 20.47 12.59 -25.18
CA PHE A 246 20.93 11.76 -24.06
C PHE A 246 22.34 12.09 -23.55
N ASN A 247 23.15 12.80 -24.33
CA ASN A 247 24.51 13.18 -23.95
C ASN A 247 24.62 14.52 -23.17
N LEU A 248 23.51 15.23 -22.92
CA LEU A 248 23.54 16.55 -22.25
C LEU A 248 23.86 16.47 -20.76
N SER A 249 23.27 15.50 -20.07
CA SER A 249 23.46 15.32 -18.62
C SER A 249 23.35 13.85 -18.29
N THR A 250 24.45 13.21 -17.93
CA THR A 250 24.45 11.78 -17.59
C THR A 250 25.10 11.56 -16.24
N THR A 251 24.55 10.61 -15.48
CA THR A 251 25.17 10.08 -14.27
C THR A 251 25.62 8.66 -14.55
N LEU A 252 26.86 8.33 -14.19
CA LEU A 252 27.44 7.04 -14.48
C LEU A 252 27.32 6.14 -13.24
N LEU A 253 26.65 4.99 -13.40
CA LEU A 253 26.57 3.96 -12.36
C LEU A 253 27.61 2.89 -12.64
N SER A 254 28.33 2.46 -11.59
CA SER A 254 29.39 1.48 -11.75
C SER A 254 28.82 0.11 -12.14
N GLY A 255 29.53 -0.59 -13.03
CA GLY A 255 29.18 -1.94 -13.44
C GLY A 255 29.11 -2.93 -12.28
N ALA A 256 29.92 -2.71 -11.24
CA ALA A 256 29.88 -3.52 -10.01
C ALA A 256 28.58 -3.33 -9.23
N ASP A 257 28.11 -2.08 -9.05
CA ASP A 257 26.85 -1.78 -8.38
C ASP A 257 25.67 -2.36 -9.16
N ILE A 258 25.69 -2.24 -10.49
CA ILE A 258 24.65 -2.78 -11.39
C ILE A 258 24.61 -4.30 -11.31
N ALA A 259 25.76 -4.97 -11.44
CA ALA A 259 25.84 -6.42 -11.35
C ALA A 259 25.32 -6.91 -9.99
N SER A 260 25.63 -6.20 -8.89
CA SER A 260 25.12 -6.57 -7.58
C SER A 260 23.60 -6.38 -7.46
N ALA A 261 23.07 -5.26 -7.96
CA ALA A 261 21.62 -5.01 -8.02
C ALA A 261 20.89 -6.09 -8.86
N CYS A 262 21.43 -6.46 -10.01
CA CYS A 262 20.92 -7.54 -10.86
C CYS A 262 20.92 -8.90 -10.13
N ARG A 263 22.03 -9.24 -9.45
CA ARG A 263 22.08 -10.46 -8.61
C ARG A 263 20.99 -10.45 -7.55
N PHE A 264 20.72 -9.30 -6.94
CA PHE A 264 19.68 -9.17 -5.92
C PHE A 264 18.25 -9.27 -6.51
N GLU A 265 17.99 -8.77 -7.72
CA GLU A 265 16.72 -9.02 -8.42
C GLU A 265 16.55 -10.51 -8.74
N LEU A 266 17.58 -11.15 -9.33
CA LEU A 266 17.53 -12.57 -9.68
C LEU A 266 17.41 -13.46 -8.43
N LEU A 267 18.08 -13.11 -7.34
CA LEU A 267 17.93 -13.78 -6.04
C LEU A 267 16.45 -13.82 -5.63
N ARG A 268 15.79 -12.66 -5.64
CA ARG A 268 14.39 -12.52 -5.25
C ARG A 268 13.49 -13.38 -6.15
N PHE A 269 13.73 -13.32 -7.46
CA PHE A 269 12.99 -14.09 -8.46
C PHE A 269 13.15 -15.60 -8.26
N HIS A 270 14.39 -16.11 -8.20
CA HIS A 270 14.68 -17.54 -8.05
C HIS A 270 14.25 -18.09 -6.70
N PHE A 271 14.47 -17.34 -5.61
CA PHE A 271 14.02 -17.73 -4.26
C PHE A 271 12.51 -17.94 -4.25
N ALA A 272 11.78 -16.97 -4.79
CA ALA A 272 10.33 -17.03 -4.79
C ALA A 272 9.81 -18.14 -5.73
N ASN A 273 10.53 -18.47 -6.81
CA ASN A 273 10.25 -19.59 -7.72
C ASN A 273 10.62 -20.97 -7.13
N GLY A 274 11.27 -21.02 -5.96
CA GLY A 274 11.71 -22.26 -5.32
C GLY A 274 13.03 -22.82 -5.86
N SER A 275 13.73 -22.09 -6.74
CA SER A 275 15.06 -22.45 -7.23
C SER A 275 16.14 -22.08 -6.20
N MET A 276 16.12 -22.77 -5.06
CA MET A 276 16.91 -22.41 -3.88
C MET A 276 18.42 -22.48 -4.11
N ASP A 277 18.92 -23.44 -4.90
CA ASP A 277 20.35 -23.58 -5.18
C ASP A 277 20.91 -22.37 -5.94
N ILE A 278 20.19 -21.92 -6.97
CA ILE A 278 20.54 -20.73 -7.77
C ILE A 278 20.46 -19.48 -6.89
N ALA A 279 19.39 -19.35 -6.10
CA ALA A 279 19.22 -18.25 -5.16
C ALA A 279 20.39 -18.19 -4.15
N GLN A 280 20.78 -19.33 -3.59
CA GLN A 280 21.89 -19.41 -2.64
C GLN A 280 23.22 -19.00 -3.28
N GLU A 281 23.48 -19.40 -4.53
CA GLU A 281 24.70 -19.04 -5.23
C GLU A 281 24.76 -17.54 -5.57
N LEU A 282 23.65 -16.96 -6.03
CA LEU A 282 23.54 -15.52 -6.25
C LEU A 282 23.81 -14.74 -4.96
N LEU A 283 23.23 -15.17 -3.83
CA LEU A 283 23.36 -14.50 -2.54
C LEU A 283 24.82 -14.39 -2.05
N LYS A 284 25.65 -15.41 -2.31
CA LYS A 284 27.07 -15.40 -1.93
C LYS A 284 27.87 -14.34 -2.67
N GLN A 285 27.43 -13.94 -3.85
CA GLN A 285 28.14 -13.03 -4.75
C GLN A 285 27.64 -11.58 -4.68
N ILE A 286 26.60 -11.31 -3.88
CA ILE A 286 26.07 -9.96 -3.69
C ILE A 286 27.03 -9.15 -2.81
N THR A 287 27.37 -7.97 -3.29
CA THR A 287 28.13 -6.95 -2.56
C THR A 287 27.27 -5.71 -2.37
N LEU A 288 27.44 -4.96 -1.28
CA LEU A 288 26.64 -3.75 -1.13
C LEU A 288 27.07 -2.68 -2.15
N PRO A 289 26.12 -2.11 -2.90
CA PRO A 289 26.40 -1.01 -3.80
C PRO A 289 26.99 0.19 -3.08
N THR A 290 27.88 0.90 -3.75
CA THR A 290 28.48 2.15 -3.24
C THR A 290 27.57 3.36 -3.46
N SER A 291 26.81 3.34 -4.57
CA SER A 291 25.83 4.37 -4.89
C SER A 291 24.55 4.24 -4.04
N THR A 292 23.98 5.38 -3.66
CA THR A 292 22.67 5.45 -2.98
C THR A 292 21.50 5.58 -3.96
N SER A 293 21.77 5.55 -5.27
CA SER A 293 20.73 5.69 -6.30
C SER A 293 19.68 4.57 -6.17
N PRO A 294 18.38 4.89 -6.31
CA PRO A 294 17.29 3.91 -6.23
C PRO A 294 17.37 2.84 -7.33
N LEU A 295 18.12 3.10 -8.41
CA LEU A 295 18.37 2.14 -9.48
C LEU A 295 19.19 0.93 -9.02
N VAL A 296 20.14 1.11 -8.09
CA VAL A 296 21.04 0.03 -7.64
C VAL A 296 20.92 -0.30 -6.17
N VAL A 297 20.23 0.51 -5.36
CA VAL A 297 20.14 0.32 -3.90
C VAL A 297 19.57 -1.06 -3.52
N ILE A 298 20.16 -1.67 -2.50
CA ILE A 298 19.72 -2.94 -1.91
C ILE A 298 19.23 -2.71 -0.47
N ASP A 299 18.02 -3.15 -0.16
CA ASP A 299 17.50 -3.12 1.21
C ASP A 299 18.27 -4.15 2.08
N LYS A 300 19.05 -3.63 3.02
CA LYS A 300 19.88 -4.42 3.94
C LYS A 300 19.04 -5.36 4.83
N ARG A 301 17.82 -4.96 5.20
CA ARG A 301 16.91 -5.81 6.00
C ARG A 301 16.42 -6.99 5.19
N GLU A 302 16.01 -6.73 3.95
CA GLU A 302 15.55 -7.76 3.02
C GLU A 302 16.68 -8.74 2.70
N LEU A 303 17.87 -8.23 2.36
CA LEU A 303 19.06 -9.04 2.11
C LEU A 303 19.44 -9.92 3.32
N ASN A 304 19.41 -9.37 4.54
CA ASN A 304 19.63 -10.15 5.76
C ASN A 304 18.57 -11.23 5.97
N GLY A 305 17.32 -10.97 5.59
CA GLY A 305 16.25 -11.96 5.58
C GLY A 305 16.60 -13.16 4.69
N TYR A 306 17.20 -12.93 3.53
CA TYR A 306 17.65 -14.00 2.63
C TYR A 306 18.84 -14.80 3.20
N TYR A 307 19.82 -14.15 3.82
CA TYR A 307 20.90 -14.85 4.54
C TYR A 307 20.37 -15.81 5.60
N LEU A 308 19.38 -15.37 6.39
CA LEU A 308 18.74 -16.21 7.40
C LEU A 308 17.92 -17.35 6.78
N ALA A 309 17.11 -17.05 5.76
CA ALA A 309 16.21 -18.01 5.14
C ALA A 309 16.97 -19.13 4.40
N LEU A 310 18.10 -18.81 3.76
CA LEU A 310 18.93 -19.76 3.01
C LEU A 310 20.09 -20.34 3.83
N ASN A 311 20.16 -20.02 5.13
CA ASN A 311 21.22 -20.46 6.03
C ASN A 311 22.64 -20.20 5.48
N VAL A 312 22.83 -19.02 4.87
CA VAL A 312 24.12 -18.57 4.33
C VAL A 312 24.76 -17.62 5.34
N PRO A 313 26.03 -17.80 5.73
CA PRO A 313 26.72 -16.87 6.60
C PRO A 313 26.70 -15.46 6.02
N SER A 314 26.16 -14.50 6.77
CA SER A 314 26.12 -13.12 6.33
C SER A 314 27.51 -12.49 6.44
N THR A 315 27.97 -11.84 5.38
CA THR A 315 29.17 -10.98 5.38
C THR A 315 28.90 -9.61 6.02
N MET A 316 27.64 -9.32 6.33
CA MET A 316 27.20 -8.08 6.95
C MET A 316 27.33 -8.15 8.47
N PRO A 317 27.61 -7.02 9.16
CA PRO A 317 27.54 -6.99 10.61
C PRO A 317 26.14 -7.44 11.06
N PRO A 318 26.05 -8.25 12.13
CA PRO A 318 24.77 -8.74 12.62
C PRO A 318 23.87 -7.54 12.87
N MET A 319 22.76 -7.48 12.14
CA MET A 319 21.79 -6.42 12.37
C MET A 319 21.33 -6.56 13.83
N PRO A 320 21.28 -5.47 14.62
CA PRO A 320 20.69 -5.55 15.94
C PRO A 320 19.22 -5.92 15.72
N LEU A 321 18.94 -7.22 15.87
CA LEU A 321 17.60 -7.72 16.08
C LEU A 321 17.19 -7.16 17.44
N THR A 322 16.71 -5.91 17.46
CA THR A 322 15.78 -5.47 18.50
C THR A 322 14.44 -6.17 18.25
N VAL A 323 14.46 -7.48 18.03
CA VAL A 323 13.35 -8.32 18.42
C VAL A 323 13.39 -8.22 19.93
N ARG A 324 12.67 -7.23 20.49
CA ARG A 324 12.37 -7.27 21.91
C ARG A 324 11.71 -8.62 22.12
N GLU A 325 12.42 -9.54 22.74
CA GLU A 325 11.92 -10.88 22.93
C GLU A 325 10.62 -10.78 23.72
N PHE A 326 9.55 -11.40 23.21
CA PHE A 326 8.27 -11.38 23.91
C PHE A 326 8.35 -12.33 25.10
N LEU A 327 8.76 -11.76 26.24
CA LEU A 327 8.83 -12.43 27.53
C LEU A 327 7.67 -11.94 28.42
N PRO A 328 6.61 -12.74 28.61
CA PRO A 328 5.49 -12.36 29.46
C PRO A 328 5.86 -12.50 30.94
N ASP A 329 6.56 -11.52 31.47
CA ASP A 329 6.99 -11.44 32.88
C ASP A 329 6.07 -10.54 33.71
N GLN A 330 6.41 -10.31 34.99
CA GLN A 330 5.62 -9.43 35.86
C GLN A 330 5.76 -7.95 35.50
N LYS A 331 6.88 -7.54 34.87
CA LYS A 331 7.14 -6.15 34.49
C LYS A 331 6.23 -5.71 33.34
N LEU A 332 5.99 -6.61 32.37
CA LEU A 332 5.14 -6.34 31.22
C LEU A 332 3.66 -6.07 31.61
N LEU A 333 3.18 -6.57 32.75
CA LEU A 333 1.80 -6.34 33.22
C LEU A 333 1.49 -4.85 33.43
N THR A 334 2.49 -4.08 33.85
CA THR A 334 2.36 -2.66 34.20
C THR A 334 3.06 -1.71 33.23
N ASP A 335 3.85 -2.23 32.29
CA ASP A 335 4.53 -1.42 31.27
C ASP A 335 3.59 -1.08 30.10
N ASP A 336 2.77 -0.06 30.30
CA ASP A 336 1.84 0.42 29.29
C ASP A 336 2.52 1.10 28.09
N SER A 337 3.82 1.38 28.18
CA SER A 337 4.63 1.88 27.06
C SER A 337 5.03 0.75 26.10
N SER A 338 5.05 -0.50 26.54
CA SER A 338 5.43 -1.65 25.73
C SER A 338 4.47 -1.90 24.56
N PRO A 339 4.97 -2.12 23.33
CA PRO A 339 4.13 -2.50 22.19
C PRO A 339 3.39 -3.83 22.42
N PHE A 340 4.00 -4.75 23.18
CA PHE A 340 3.38 -6.03 23.55
C PHE A 340 2.22 -5.86 24.53
N ARG A 341 2.32 -4.89 25.45
CA ARG A 341 1.24 -4.59 26.41
C ARG A 341 0.08 -3.86 25.74
N ARG A 342 0.37 -2.94 24.81
CA ARG A 342 -0.65 -2.20 24.04
C ARG A 342 -1.47 -3.13 23.13
N SER A 343 -0.81 -4.09 22.48
CA SER A 343 -1.49 -5.03 21.59
C SER A 343 -2.29 -6.10 22.35
N ARG A 344 -3.59 -6.19 22.04
CA ARG A 344 -4.49 -7.22 22.59
C ARG A 344 -4.07 -8.64 22.22
N MET A 345 -3.57 -8.84 21.00
CA MET A 345 -3.12 -10.15 20.53
C MET A 345 -1.97 -10.66 21.41
N TRP A 346 -0.98 -9.80 21.69
CA TRP A 346 0.15 -10.14 22.56
C TRP A 346 -0.28 -10.33 24.03
N ARG A 347 -1.22 -9.51 24.54
CA ARG A 347 -1.84 -9.73 25.86
C ARG A 347 -2.51 -11.10 25.99
N LEU A 348 -3.21 -11.57 24.95
CA LEU A 348 -3.83 -12.91 24.95
C LEU A 348 -2.77 -14.01 24.88
N ARG A 349 -1.74 -13.85 24.03
CA ARG A 349 -0.60 -14.77 23.98
C ARG A 349 0.13 -14.87 25.32
N ALA A 350 0.24 -13.79 26.08
CA ALA A 350 0.84 -13.81 27.42
C ALA A 350 0.08 -14.74 28.37
N VAL A 351 -1.27 -14.74 28.35
CA VAL A 351 -2.09 -15.67 29.15
C VAL A 351 -1.82 -17.13 28.76
N ASN A 352 -1.66 -17.41 27.47
CA ASN A 352 -1.43 -18.77 26.99
C ASN A 352 0.00 -19.27 27.26
N ARG A 353 0.98 -18.37 27.37
CA ARG A 353 2.40 -18.69 27.63
C ARG A 353 2.79 -18.67 29.10
N THR A 354 1.90 -18.24 29.99
CA THR A 354 2.13 -18.19 31.43
C THR A 354 1.28 -19.23 32.14
N SER A 355 1.73 -19.68 33.31
CA SER A 355 1.03 -20.64 34.16
C SER A 355 0.92 -20.13 35.60
N GLY A 356 0.11 -20.81 36.42
CA GLY A 356 -0.03 -20.52 37.85
C GLY A 356 -0.43 -19.07 38.16
N GLN A 357 0.24 -18.47 39.15
CA GLN A 357 -0.09 -17.11 39.63
C GLN A 357 0.14 -16.02 38.58
N LEU A 358 1.08 -16.20 37.67
CA LEU A 358 1.40 -15.23 36.62
C LEU A 358 0.31 -15.22 35.55
N GLN A 359 -0.22 -16.39 35.19
CA GLN A 359 -1.37 -16.48 34.30
C GLN A 359 -2.61 -15.77 34.87
N VAL A 360 -2.88 -15.97 36.16
CA VAL A 360 -3.96 -15.29 36.89
C VAL A 360 -3.75 -13.77 36.91
N ALA A 361 -2.51 -13.31 37.05
CA ALA A 361 -2.16 -11.89 36.95
C ALA A 361 -2.47 -11.34 35.55
N TYR A 362 -2.04 -12.02 34.48
CA TYR A 362 -2.35 -11.60 33.10
C TYR A 362 -3.85 -11.60 32.82
N ARG A 363 -4.62 -12.60 33.26
CA ARG A 363 -6.08 -12.66 33.05
C ARG A 363 -6.80 -11.49 33.71
N SER A 364 -6.45 -11.18 34.95
CA SER A 364 -7.06 -10.07 35.72
C SER A 364 -6.67 -8.70 35.15
N GLU A 365 -5.39 -8.50 34.88
CA GLU A 365 -4.83 -7.25 34.34
C GLU A 365 -5.29 -6.96 32.90
N ASN A 366 -5.48 -8.00 32.07
CA ASN A 366 -6.07 -7.87 30.74
C ASN A 366 -7.55 -7.52 30.82
N SER A 367 -8.29 -8.15 31.74
CA SER A 367 -9.71 -7.85 31.95
C SER A 367 -9.91 -6.41 32.39
N ALA A 368 -9.11 -5.90 33.33
CA ALA A 368 -9.15 -4.49 33.76
C ALA A 368 -8.87 -3.53 32.60
N LYS A 369 -7.89 -3.85 31.74
CA LYS A 369 -7.56 -3.00 30.58
C LYS A 369 -8.63 -3.04 29.48
N ASP A 370 -9.24 -4.20 29.25
CA ASP A 370 -10.38 -4.35 28.33
C ASP A 370 -11.57 -3.48 28.77
N VAL A 371 -11.80 -3.33 30.09
CA VAL A 371 -12.82 -2.42 30.65
C VAL A 371 -12.52 -0.95 30.33
N LEU A 372 -11.28 -0.51 30.51
CA LEU A 372 -10.86 0.86 30.18
C LEU A 372 -11.03 1.17 28.70
N GLU A 373 -10.67 0.22 27.84
CA GLU A 373 -10.84 0.31 26.38
C GLU A 373 -12.31 0.21 25.93
N GLY A 374 -13.25 -0.13 26.83
CA GLY A 374 -14.67 -0.18 26.54
C GLY A 374 -15.16 -1.47 25.90
N ARG A 375 -14.48 -2.60 26.12
CA ARG A 375 -14.79 -3.89 25.50
C ARG A 375 -15.52 -4.79 26.50
N ALA A 376 -16.82 -5.04 26.28
CA ALA A 376 -17.67 -5.72 27.28
C ALA A 376 -17.78 -7.25 27.15
N THR A 377 -17.56 -7.84 25.97
CA THR A 377 -18.07 -9.20 25.68
C THR A 377 -17.30 -10.38 26.26
N SER A 378 -16.11 -10.16 26.84
CA SER A 378 -15.27 -11.27 27.35
C SER A 378 -14.87 -11.15 28.82
N VAL A 379 -15.25 -10.06 29.49
CA VAL A 379 -14.83 -9.80 30.89
C VAL A 379 -15.58 -10.70 31.87
N ARG A 380 -16.90 -10.90 31.71
CA ARG A 380 -17.73 -11.75 32.59
C ARG A 380 -17.20 -13.19 32.71
N GLN A 381 -16.92 -13.83 31.57
CA GLN A 381 -16.44 -15.23 31.53
C GLN A 381 -15.07 -15.42 32.20
N ARG A 382 -14.26 -14.35 32.29
CA ARG A 382 -12.91 -14.41 32.87
C ARG A 382 -12.89 -14.14 34.38
N LEU A 383 -13.99 -13.69 34.96
CA LEU A 383 -14.08 -13.26 36.37
C LEU A 383 -14.84 -14.26 37.25
N LEU A 384 -14.90 -15.53 36.88
CA LEU A 384 -15.61 -16.57 37.65
C LEU A 384 -14.83 -17.00 38.90
N GLU A 385 -13.51 -16.92 38.88
CA GLU A 385 -12.64 -17.31 40.00
C GLU A 385 -12.42 -16.14 40.97
N LYS A 386 -12.64 -16.35 42.27
CA LYS A 386 -12.49 -15.33 43.32
C LYS A 386 -11.13 -14.64 43.33
N VAL A 387 -10.05 -15.39 43.10
CA VAL A 387 -8.68 -14.84 43.06
C VAL A 387 -8.51 -13.88 41.86
N VAL A 388 -9.15 -14.18 40.73
CA VAL A 388 -9.14 -13.31 39.55
C VAL A 388 -9.97 -12.06 39.81
N GLN A 389 -11.14 -12.18 40.45
CA GLN A 389 -11.99 -11.04 40.84
C GLN A 389 -11.22 -10.04 41.71
N GLN A 390 -10.56 -10.53 42.77
CA GLN A 390 -9.75 -9.70 43.67
C GLN A 390 -8.66 -8.92 42.95
N ARG A 391 -7.89 -9.59 42.09
CA ARG A 391 -6.82 -8.94 41.33
C ARG A 391 -7.36 -7.99 40.26
N PHE A 392 -8.48 -8.35 39.62
CA PHE A 392 -9.16 -7.50 38.64
C PHE A 392 -9.59 -6.18 39.28
N ILE A 393 -10.21 -6.22 40.46
CA ILE A 393 -10.68 -5.02 41.18
C ILE A 393 -9.49 -4.12 41.52
N LYS A 394 -8.43 -4.67 42.11
CA LYS A 394 -7.21 -3.89 42.44
C LYS A 394 -6.55 -3.28 41.21
N SER A 395 -6.48 -4.04 40.11
CA SER A 395 -5.92 -3.58 38.84
C SER A 395 -6.75 -2.44 38.23
N LEU A 396 -8.08 -2.58 38.25
CA LEU A 396 -9.00 -1.57 37.77
C LEU A 396 -8.93 -0.30 38.63
N GLN A 397 -8.85 -0.41 39.97
CA GLN A 397 -8.64 0.73 40.87
C GLN A 397 -7.35 1.49 40.55
N ARG A 398 -6.25 0.78 40.33
CA ARG A 398 -4.98 1.41 39.94
C ARG A 398 -5.14 2.19 38.64
N GLN A 399 -5.75 1.58 37.62
CA GLN A 399 -5.82 2.18 36.29
C GLN A 399 -6.92 3.25 36.16
N ILE A 400 -8.02 3.19 36.91
CA ILE A 400 -9.09 4.20 36.84
C ILE A 400 -8.63 5.54 37.42
N SER A 401 -7.65 5.53 38.32
CA SER A 401 -7.07 6.74 38.92
C SER A 401 -6.48 7.70 37.88
N SER A 402 -5.98 7.18 36.76
CA SER A 402 -5.40 7.97 35.66
C SER A 402 -6.43 8.39 34.59
N VAL A 403 -7.66 7.88 34.63
CA VAL A 403 -8.72 8.23 33.67
C VAL A 403 -9.36 9.55 34.07
N ARG A 404 -9.15 10.61 33.28
CA ARG A 404 -9.80 11.93 33.48
C ARG A 404 -11.14 12.08 32.77
N ASP A 405 -11.39 11.25 31.75
CA ASP A 405 -12.60 11.30 30.93
C ASP A 405 -13.85 10.82 31.70
N VAL A 406 -14.84 11.70 31.80
CA VAL A 406 -16.11 11.47 32.51
C VAL A 406 -16.98 10.41 31.82
N VAL A 407 -16.95 10.33 30.48
CA VAL A 407 -17.72 9.34 29.70
C VAL A 407 -17.16 7.94 29.93
N ILE A 408 -15.83 7.80 29.90
CA ILE A 408 -15.16 6.53 30.20
C ILE A 408 -15.47 6.08 31.64
N ARG A 409 -15.41 7.00 32.62
CA ARG A 409 -15.79 6.70 34.01
C ARG A 409 -17.23 6.18 34.14
N ARG A 410 -18.20 6.85 33.50
CA ARG A 410 -19.61 6.40 33.50
C ARG A 410 -19.79 5.02 32.89
N ARG A 411 -19.06 4.70 31.82
CA ARG A 411 -19.09 3.36 31.20
C ARG A 411 -18.52 2.28 32.12
N ILE A 412 -17.44 2.59 32.83
CA ILE A 412 -16.86 1.67 33.81
C ILE A 412 -17.85 1.41 34.95
N ASP A 413 -18.50 2.47 35.46
CA ASP A 413 -19.55 2.34 36.49
C ASP A 413 -20.69 1.42 36.01
N ALA A 414 -21.20 1.65 34.80
CA ALA A 414 -22.25 0.83 34.18
C ALA A 414 -21.86 -0.65 34.08
N LEU A 415 -20.60 -0.92 33.69
CA LEU A 415 -20.10 -2.29 33.59
C LEU A 415 -19.93 -2.95 34.97
N LEU A 416 -19.46 -2.22 35.98
CA LEU A 416 -19.33 -2.74 37.35
C LEU A 416 -20.69 -3.12 37.93
N ILE A 417 -21.74 -2.34 37.66
CA ILE A 417 -23.11 -2.67 38.05
C ILE A 417 -23.56 -3.97 37.38
N PHE A 418 -23.32 -4.11 36.07
CA PHE A 418 -23.61 -5.34 35.36
C PHE A 418 -22.85 -6.54 35.92
N LEU A 419 -21.57 -6.40 36.26
CA LEU A 419 -20.77 -7.47 36.85
C LEU A 419 -21.26 -7.84 38.25
N CYS A 420 -21.65 -6.88 39.08
CA CYS A 420 -22.30 -7.14 40.38
C CYS A 420 -23.60 -7.95 40.24
N ALA A 421 -24.36 -7.74 39.17
CA ALA A 421 -25.61 -8.46 38.90
C ALA A 421 -25.38 -9.85 38.29
N THR A 422 -24.25 -10.10 37.63
CA THR A 422 -24.05 -11.28 36.77
C THR A 422 -22.88 -12.20 37.17
N VAL A 423 -22.04 -11.78 38.11
CA VAL A 423 -20.90 -12.54 38.65
C VAL A 423 -21.04 -12.66 40.17
N SER A 424 -21.12 -13.89 40.68
CA SER A 424 -21.24 -14.16 42.11
C SER A 424 -20.01 -13.69 42.88
N GLY A 425 -20.21 -13.06 44.05
CA GLY A 425 -19.13 -12.59 44.92
C GLY A 425 -18.49 -11.25 44.52
N MET A 426 -18.80 -10.71 43.32
CA MET A 426 -18.18 -9.49 42.81
C MET A 426 -18.51 -8.27 43.66
N ARG A 427 -19.76 -8.17 44.14
CA ARG A 427 -20.22 -7.05 44.97
C ARG A 427 -19.50 -7.04 46.32
N GLU A 428 -19.43 -8.19 46.98
CA GLU A 428 -18.79 -8.35 48.28
C GLU A 428 -17.29 -8.03 48.18
N GLU A 429 -16.65 -8.41 47.07
CA GLU A 429 -15.23 -8.15 46.86
C GLU A 429 -14.92 -6.68 46.51
N LEU A 430 -15.81 -6.01 45.75
CA LEU A 430 -15.71 -4.57 45.51
C LEU A 430 -15.82 -3.77 46.81
N LEU A 431 -16.78 -4.11 47.67
CA LEU A 431 -16.94 -3.49 48.98
C LEU A 431 -15.72 -3.73 49.87
N ARG A 432 -15.19 -4.96 49.89
CA ARG A 432 -13.98 -5.32 50.65
C ARG A 432 -12.75 -4.53 50.19
N CYS A 433 -12.62 -4.25 48.90
CA CYS A 433 -11.51 -3.49 48.34
C CYS A 433 -11.66 -1.97 48.51
N GLY A 434 -12.60 -1.49 49.34
CA GLY A 434 -12.81 -0.06 49.58
C GLY A 434 -13.29 0.68 48.34
N TRP A 435 -14.01 0.01 47.43
CA TRP A 435 -14.70 0.67 46.32
C TRP A 435 -15.94 1.39 46.87
N ASP A 436 -15.71 2.44 47.66
CA ASP A 436 -16.75 3.23 48.31
C ASP A 436 -17.29 4.31 47.37
N THR A 437 -18.60 4.26 47.11
CA THR A 437 -19.37 5.47 46.87
C THR A 437 -20.72 5.28 47.53
N PRO A 438 -21.03 6.00 48.63
CA PRO A 438 -22.29 5.85 49.38
C PRO A 438 -23.57 6.06 48.55
N SER A 439 -23.45 6.57 47.31
CA SER A 439 -24.55 6.95 46.43
C SER A 439 -24.65 6.21 45.09
N ARG A 440 -23.62 5.48 44.62
CA ARG A 440 -23.63 4.88 43.26
C ARG A 440 -24.09 3.42 43.20
N LEU A 441 -23.72 2.57 44.15
CA LEU A 441 -24.11 1.15 44.10
C LEU A 441 -25.46 0.88 44.81
N ARG A 442 -25.90 1.75 45.74
CA ARG A 442 -27.17 1.58 46.49
C ARG A 442 -28.42 1.82 45.65
N SER A 443 -28.43 2.79 44.73
CA SER A 443 -29.60 3.07 43.89
C SER A 443 -29.77 2.07 42.74
N LEU A 444 -28.72 1.35 42.36
CA LEU A 444 -28.68 0.53 41.15
C LEU A 444 -29.01 -0.95 41.38
N ALA A 445 -28.96 -1.43 42.63
CA ALA A 445 -29.33 -2.80 42.98
C ALA A 445 -30.76 -2.93 43.54
N SER A 446 -31.39 -1.83 43.99
CA SER A 446 -32.75 -1.86 44.56
C SER A 446 -33.87 -1.96 43.52
N GLN A 447 -33.54 -1.95 42.21
CA GLN A 447 -34.52 -2.06 41.12
C GLN A 447 -34.31 -3.29 40.21
N ALA A 448 -33.35 -4.16 40.50
CA ALA A 448 -33.20 -5.40 39.73
C ALA A 448 -34.26 -6.41 40.20
N PRO A 449 -35.23 -6.82 39.36
CA PRO A 449 -36.19 -7.85 39.72
C PRO A 449 -35.44 -9.14 40.04
N LYS A 450 -35.86 -9.85 41.09
CA LYS A 450 -35.38 -11.18 41.46
C LYS A 450 -35.84 -12.20 40.41
N THR A 451 -35.34 -12.12 39.19
CA THR A 451 -35.64 -13.10 38.14
C THR A 451 -34.40 -13.36 37.29
N ALA A 452 -34.09 -14.66 37.17
CA ALA A 452 -33.18 -15.34 36.26
C ALA A 452 -31.92 -14.57 35.82
N THR A 453 -30.76 -15.01 36.32
CA THR A 453 -29.46 -14.76 35.68
C THR A 453 -29.59 -15.02 34.16
N PRO A 454 -29.36 -14.02 33.30
CA PRO A 454 -29.42 -14.25 31.87
C PRO A 454 -28.32 -15.22 31.45
N SER A 455 -28.65 -16.10 30.49
CA SER A 455 -27.76 -17.14 29.97
C SER A 455 -26.41 -16.56 29.57
N LEU A 456 -25.37 -17.41 29.54
CA LEU A 456 -24.03 -17.03 29.06
C LEU A 456 -24.02 -16.45 27.63
N SER A 457 -25.11 -16.62 26.88
CA SER A 457 -25.34 -16.12 25.51
C SER A 457 -26.07 -14.77 25.42
N ALA A 458 -26.53 -14.18 26.52
CA ALA A 458 -27.28 -12.93 26.47
C ALA A 458 -26.41 -11.75 26.04
N GLN A 459 -26.62 -11.28 24.81
CA GLN A 459 -25.96 -10.11 24.24
C GLN A 459 -26.65 -8.83 24.72
N ILE A 460 -25.88 -7.88 25.25
CA ILE A 460 -26.36 -6.50 25.37
C ILE A 460 -26.30 -5.90 23.97
N VAL A 461 -27.48 -5.71 23.38
CA VAL A 461 -27.82 -4.88 22.21
C VAL A 461 -26.63 -4.60 21.27
N LYS A 462 -26.55 -5.42 20.21
CA LYS A 462 -26.04 -4.97 18.92
C LYS A 462 -26.83 -3.73 18.51
N ARG A 463 -26.19 -2.56 18.42
CA ARG A 463 -26.56 -1.59 17.38
C ARG A 463 -26.04 -2.17 16.06
N THR A 464 -26.83 -3.03 15.45
CA THR A 464 -26.76 -3.33 14.02
C THR A 464 -27.91 -2.55 13.40
N SER A 465 -27.64 -1.61 12.48
CA SER A 465 -27.67 -1.95 11.06
C SER A 465 -28.87 -2.86 10.76
N LEU A 466 -30.04 -2.24 10.69
CA LEU A 466 -31.22 -2.79 10.05
C LEU A 466 -31.58 -1.82 8.92
N LEU A 467 -31.07 -2.13 7.74
CA LEU A 467 -31.82 -2.03 6.50
C LEU A 467 -31.17 -3.00 5.53
N ILE A 468 -32.02 -3.76 4.84
CA ILE A 468 -31.72 -4.84 3.89
C ILE A 468 -31.57 -6.22 4.56
N GLU A 469 -32.71 -6.85 4.87
CA GLU A 469 -33.14 -8.12 4.27
C GLU A 469 -34.44 -8.58 4.94
N SER A 470 -35.57 -8.15 4.39
CA SER A 470 -36.83 -8.88 4.50
C SER A 470 -37.85 -8.28 3.53
N LEU A 471 -37.71 -8.53 2.23
CA LEU A 471 -38.88 -8.71 1.37
C LEU A 471 -38.58 -9.86 0.41
N GLU A 472 -39.59 -10.71 0.29
CA GLU A 472 -39.74 -11.83 -0.63
C GLU A 472 -39.05 -13.14 -0.25
N GLY A 473 -39.72 -13.84 0.68
CA GLY A 473 -39.90 -15.27 0.49
C GLY A 473 -41.12 -15.51 -0.40
N GLU A 474 -41.01 -16.48 -1.32
CA GLU A 474 -42.12 -17.35 -1.65
C GLU A 474 -41.68 -18.80 -1.53
N SER A 475 -42.50 -19.52 -0.77
CA SER A 475 -42.50 -20.93 -0.42
C SER A 475 -42.67 -21.86 -1.62
N PHE A 476 -42.07 -23.06 -1.58
CA PHE A 476 -42.80 -24.30 -1.84
C PHE A 476 -42.13 -25.50 -1.15
N HIS A 477 -42.97 -26.39 -0.61
CA HIS A 477 -42.64 -27.51 0.28
C HIS A 477 -42.31 -28.82 -0.50
N PRO A 478 -41.89 -29.91 0.19
CA PRO A 478 -41.00 -30.95 -0.33
C PRO A 478 -41.73 -32.20 -0.85
N GLN A 479 -41.06 -32.97 -1.72
CA GLN A 479 -41.32 -34.41 -1.86
C GLN A 479 -40.02 -35.22 -1.89
N ARG A 480 -39.98 -36.24 -1.04
CA ARG A 480 -39.02 -37.34 -1.03
C ARG A 480 -39.23 -38.21 -2.28
N VAL A 481 -38.15 -38.88 -2.70
CA VAL A 481 -38.00 -40.34 -2.89
C VAL A 481 -37.02 -40.60 -4.06
N GLY A 482 -36.08 -41.53 -3.84
CA GLY A 482 -35.52 -42.34 -4.94
C GLY A 482 -34.01 -42.24 -5.15
N THR A 483 -33.26 -43.06 -4.42
CA THR A 483 -31.94 -43.55 -4.82
C THR A 483 -31.99 -44.37 -6.13
N VAL A 484 -30.83 -44.46 -6.78
CA VAL A 484 -30.25 -45.60 -7.54
C VAL A 484 -30.01 -45.39 -9.06
N ASN A 485 -28.71 -45.42 -9.37
CA ASN A 485 -27.98 -45.88 -10.58
C ASN A 485 -28.14 -45.20 -11.95
N GLY A 486 -26.96 -45.00 -12.57
CA GLY A 486 -26.76 -45.42 -13.96
C GLY A 486 -25.91 -44.50 -14.84
N LEU A 487 -24.61 -44.81 -14.94
CA LEU A 487 -23.83 -45.02 -16.17
C LEU A 487 -23.95 -44.06 -17.39
N LEU A 488 -22.76 -43.76 -17.94
CA LEU A 488 -22.43 -43.52 -19.36
C LEU A 488 -22.89 -42.20 -19.98
N LEU A 489 -21.97 -41.23 -20.08
CA LEU A 489 -21.07 -41.03 -21.23
C LEU A 489 -19.99 -40.00 -20.90
#